data_AF-A0A7S1UTK5-F1
#
_entry.id   AF-A0A7S1UTK5-F1
#
_cell.length_a   1.000
_cell.length_b   1.000
_cell.length_c   1.000
_cell.angle_alpha   90.00
_cell.angle_beta   90.00
_cell.angle_gamma   90.00
#
_symmetry.space_group_name_H-M   'P 1'
#
loop_
_entity.id
_entity.type
_entity.pdbx_description
1 polymer ?
#
loop_
_entity_poly.entity_id
_entity_poly.type
_entity_poly.pdbx_seq_one_letter_code
_entity_poly.pdbx_strand_id
1 'polypeptide(L)'
;VGQPFMSASYQVAPGRLPRPGDGWWPGPSQWYDGLTGGHNTSLNILFYGNYNHFRGDTNAKKDYWSDAISFNRQLDQSHFSKPHTYRVEWEPARPGHAGYIRWYLDNEIVLDIDGGALDRAGQGSEISSEPMYILLNTAISKQWGFPHQCPASCPCKKYNCQSPEWEQTCGFSEGFCDMLQDADGPPEYKIDWVRIYQDPDNEVHKVGCSTPERPTRRYIEAHEALYKTEDDLHPLRGIQRGRGVCSGDPESSDSRQTCGGLTRGRCTGGHVCECHLGWTGPHCLAHQGSDPILYDIPDKISDIGFTPPRVAPYALTGSLLALLLVFIVALMWRREID
;
A
#
# COMPACT_ATOMS: atom_id res chain seq x y z
N VAL A 1 -12.16 -18.77 21.07
CA VAL A 1 -11.56 -18.02 19.95
C VAL A 1 -11.88 -18.80 18.69
N GLY A 2 -12.43 -18.14 17.66
CA GLY A 2 -12.84 -18.82 16.42
C GLY A 2 -11.64 -19.47 15.72
N GLN A 3 -11.88 -20.53 14.96
CA GLN A 3 -10.86 -21.17 14.14
C GLN A 3 -10.23 -20.12 13.20
N PRO A 4 -8.89 -20.08 13.04
CA PRO A 4 -8.23 -19.12 12.17
C PRO A 4 -8.69 -19.32 10.72
N PHE A 5 -8.86 -18.23 9.98
CA PHE A 5 -9.28 -18.25 8.59
C PHE A 5 -8.50 -17.23 7.77
N MET A 6 -8.39 -17.49 6.47
CA MET A 6 -7.98 -16.51 5.46
C MET A 6 -9.25 -15.92 4.83
N SER A 7 -9.31 -14.60 4.68
CA SER A 7 -10.34 -13.94 3.85
C SER A 7 -9.72 -13.52 2.52
N ALA A 8 -10.26 -14.03 1.41
CA ALA A 8 -10.01 -13.50 0.08
C ALA A 8 -11.11 -12.48 -0.23
N SER A 9 -10.74 -11.25 -0.55
CA SER A 9 -11.68 -10.13 -0.64
C SER A 9 -11.38 -9.23 -1.84
N TYR A 10 -12.45 -8.79 -2.52
CA TYR A 10 -12.41 -7.75 -3.53
C TYR A 10 -13.31 -6.59 -3.12
N GLN A 11 -12.74 -5.39 -3.10
CA GLN A 11 -13.51 -4.19 -2.80
C GLN A 11 -14.00 -3.56 -4.10
N VAL A 12 -15.31 -3.32 -4.18
CA VAL A 12 -15.94 -2.72 -5.35
C VAL A 12 -16.75 -1.50 -4.95
N ALA A 13 -16.68 -0.47 -5.79
CA ALA A 13 -17.50 0.73 -5.65
C ALA A 13 -17.90 1.22 -7.05
N PRO A 14 -19.17 1.63 -7.26
CA PRO A 14 -20.28 1.52 -6.32
C PRO A 14 -20.70 0.07 -6.07
N GLY A 15 -21.06 -0.22 -4.82
CA GLY A 15 -21.56 -1.51 -4.34
C GLY A 15 -23.03 -1.75 -4.72
N ARG A 16 -23.45 -3.01 -4.65
CA ARG A 16 -24.77 -3.49 -5.07
C ARG A 16 -25.91 -2.95 -4.18
N LEU A 17 -27.04 -2.70 -4.82
CA LEU A 17 -28.34 -2.49 -4.16
C LEU A 17 -29.41 -3.36 -4.84
N PRO A 18 -30.34 -3.99 -4.08
CA PRO A 18 -30.37 -4.12 -2.62
C PRO A 18 -29.22 -5.01 -2.10
N ARG A 19 -28.86 -4.87 -0.82
CA ARG A 19 -27.77 -5.62 -0.15
C ARG A 19 -28.27 -6.37 1.09
N PRO A 20 -27.62 -7.47 1.51
CA PRO A 20 -27.88 -8.11 2.80
C PRO A 20 -27.45 -7.20 3.97
N GLY A 21 -28.05 -7.44 5.14
CA GLY A 21 -27.55 -6.90 6.40
C GLY A 21 -26.37 -7.72 6.92
N ASP A 22 -25.46 -7.09 7.67
CA ASP A 22 -24.32 -7.78 8.28
C ASP A 22 -24.78 -8.93 9.19
N GLY A 23 -24.10 -10.06 9.09
CA GLY A 23 -24.42 -11.30 9.78
C GLY A 23 -25.53 -12.14 9.14
N TRP A 24 -26.21 -11.63 8.10
CA TRP A 24 -27.27 -12.36 7.40
C TRP A 24 -26.79 -12.93 6.08
N TRP A 25 -27.26 -14.14 5.76
CA TRP A 25 -27.09 -14.71 4.43
C TRP A 25 -27.93 -13.92 3.41
N PRO A 26 -27.41 -13.70 2.19
CA PRO A 26 -28.15 -12.95 1.19
C PRO A 26 -29.35 -13.75 0.70
N GLY A 27 -30.51 -13.10 0.67
CA GLY A 27 -31.67 -13.60 -0.03
C GLY A 27 -31.50 -13.53 -1.55
N PRO A 28 -32.47 -14.06 -2.32
CA PRO A 28 -32.44 -13.98 -3.78
C PRO A 28 -32.24 -12.54 -4.25
N SER A 29 -31.32 -12.32 -5.20
CA SER A 29 -30.96 -11.02 -5.80
C SER A 29 -30.35 -9.97 -4.87
N GLN A 30 -30.11 -10.27 -3.58
CA GLN A 30 -29.49 -9.33 -2.64
C GLN A 30 -27.97 -9.24 -2.76
N TRP A 31 -27.33 -10.19 -3.44
CA TRP A 31 -25.87 -10.20 -3.63
C TRP A 31 -25.48 -10.52 -5.06
N TYR A 32 -24.19 -10.46 -5.37
CA TYR A 32 -23.67 -10.72 -6.71
C TYR A 32 -23.92 -12.18 -7.13
N ASP A 33 -24.42 -12.36 -8.36
CA ASP A 33 -24.72 -13.68 -8.93
C ASP A 33 -23.50 -14.23 -9.69
N GLY A 34 -23.20 -15.52 -9.50
CA GLY A 34 -22.09 -16.18 -10.18
C GLY A 34 -20.73 -16.08 -9.48
N LEU A 35 -20.73 -15.69 -8.19
CA LEU A 35 -19.55 -15.87 -7.34
C LEU A 35 -19.29 -17.36 -7.12
N THR A 36 -18.06 -17.81 -7.37
CA THR A 36 -17.69 -19.21 -7.15
C THR A 36 -16.75 -19.31 -5.96
N GLY A 37 -17.21 -19.96 -4.90
CA GLY A 37 -16.41 -20.30 -3.73
C GLY A 37 -15.61 -21.58 -3.94
N GLY A 38 -14.41 -21.61 -3.38
CA GLY A 38 -13.57 -22.80 -3.29
C GLY A 38 -14.11 -23.91 -2.40
N HIS A 39 -13.42 -25.06 -2.40
CA HIS A 39 -13.63 -26.10 -1.40
C HIS A 39 -13.48 -25.52 0.02
N ASN A 40 -14.29 -25.97 0.99
CA ASN A 40 -14.23 -25.51 2.38
C ASN A 40 -14.16 -23.97 2.56
N THR A 41 -14.84 -23.23 1.68
CA THR A 41 -14.96 -21.77 1.78
C THR A 41 -16.41 -21.36 2.04
N SER A 42 -16.58 -20.20 2.66
CA SER A 42 -17.90 -19.63 2.91
C SER A 42 -17.87 -18.13 2.66
N LEU A 43 -18.97 -17.58 2.14
CA LEU A 43 -19.17 -16.13 2.06
C LEU A 43 -18.92 -15.48 3.44
N ASN A 44 -18.16 -14.40 3.48
CA ASN A 44 -17.93 -13.62 4.69
C ASN A 44 -19.16 -12.76 5.00
N ILE A 45 -20.16 -13.35 5.64
CA ILE A 45 -21.40 -12.66 5.99
C ILE A 45 -21.22 -11.59 7.07
N LEU A 46 -20.07 -11.55 7.75
CA LEU A 46 -19.83 -10.61 8.86
C LEU A 46 -19.46 -9.21 8.38
N PHE A 47 -19.13 -9.05 7.09
CA PHE A 47 -18.77 -7.76 6.54
C PHE A 47 -19.05 -7.70 5.04
N TYR A 48 -20.12 -7.01 4.66
CA TYR A 48 -20.45 -6.78 3.26
C TYR A 48 -19.85 -5.49 2.69
N GLY A 49 -19.33 -4.60 3.52
CA GLY A 49 -18.79 -3.31 3.10
C GLY A 49 -19.27 -2.12 3.92
N ASN A 50 -19.10 -0.90 3.41
CA ASN A 50 -19.39 0.34 4.14
C ASN A 50 -20.19 1.34 3.31
N TYR A 51 -20.98 2.16 4.00
CA TYR A 51 -21.57 3.37 3.43
C TYR A 51 -20.53 4.48 3.43
N ASN A 52 -20.27 5.08 2.29
CA ASN A 52 -19.33 6.18 2.15
C ASN A 52 -20.08 7.49 1.93
N HIS A 53 -19.77 8.46 2.79
CA HIS A 53 -20.24 9.83 2.70
C HIS A 53 -19.03 10.77 2.72
N PHE A 54 -18.98 11.72 1.79
CA PHE A 54 -17.88 12.66 1.72
C PHE A 54 -17.96 13.65 2.88
N ARG A 55 -16.91 13.71 3.70
CA ARG A 55 -16.86 14.60 4.87
C ARG A 55 -17.08 16.06 4.44
N GLY A 56 -18.16 16.66 4.93
CA GLY A 56 -18.50 18.06 4.67
C GLY A 56 -19.38 18.29 3.43
N ASP A 57 -19.75 17.23 2.70
CA ASP A 57 -20.79 17.34 1.67
C ASP A 57 -22.17 17.31 2.36
N THR A 58 -23.01 18.31 2.11
CA THR A 58 -24.38 18.35 2.66
C THR A 58 -25.37 17.57 1.80
N ASN A 59 -24.93 17.05 0.66
CA ASN A 59 -25.75 16.40 -0.33
C ASN A 59 -25.44 14.90 -0.43
N ALA A 60 -26.34 14.07 0.09
CA ALA A 60 -26.24 12.61 0.05
C ALA A 60 -26.27 12.00 -1.37
N LYS A 61 -26.50 12.80 -2.43
CA LYS A 61 -26.50 12.29 -3.83
C LYS A 61 -25.15 11.74 -4.30
N LYS A 62 -24.05 12.07 -3.62
CA LYS A 62 -22.72 11.52 -3.92
C LYS A 62 -22.36 10.34 -3.04
N ASP A 63 -23.24 9.95 -2.13
CA ASP A 63 -22.97 8.84 -1.24
C ASP A 63 -23.11 7.54 -2.01
N TYR A 64 -22.24 6.60 -1.68
CA TYR A 64 -22.21 5.30 -2.33
C TYR A 64 -21.82 4.23 -1.32
N TRP A 65 -22.27 3.02 -1.58
CA TRP A 65 -21.76 1.86 -0.87
C TRP A 65 -20.47 1.39 -1.51
N SER A 66 -19.50 0.98 -0.70
CA SER A 66 -18.40 0.12 -1.13
C SER A 66 -18.69 -1.27 -0.61
N ASP A 67 -18.65 -2.26 -1.50
CA ASP A 67 -18.86 -3.66 -1.13
C ASP A 67 -17.53 -4.39 -0.99
N ALA A 68 -17.48 -5.34 -0.07
CA ALA A 68 -16.35 -6.24 0.14
C ALA A 68 -16.76 -7.67 -0.19
N ILE A 69 -16.70 -8.05 -1.47
CA ILE A 69 -17.02 -9.41 -1.93
C ILE A 69 -15.93 -10.35 -1.40
N SER A 70 -16.28 -11.17 -0.41
CA SER A 70 -15.29 -11.87 0.40
C SER A 70 -15.68 -13.30 0.72
N PHE A 71 -14.74 -14.23 0.61
CA PHE A 71 -14.90 -15.63 1.04
C PHE A 71 -13.81 -15.99 2.04
N ASN A 72 -14.22 -16.68 3.10
CA ASN A 72 -13.34 -17.18 4.15
C ASN A 72 -12.99 -18.64 3.89
N ARG A 73 -11.70 -18.99 3.94
CA ARG A 73 -11.18 -20.36 3.96
C ARG A 73 -10.65 -20.66 5.37
N GLN A 74 -11.14 -21.74 5.98
CA GLN A 74 -10.63 -22.17 7.28
C GLN A 74 -9.18 -22.63 7.16
N LEU A 75 -8.34 -22.17 8.08
CA LEU A 75 -6.94 -22.56 8.21
C LEU A 75 -6.83 -23.72 9.21
N ASP A 76 -5.77 -24.49 9.03
CA ASP A 76 -5.39 -25.60 9.89
C ASP A 76 -3.96 -25.42 10.42
N GLN A 77 -3.49 -26.36 11.24
CA GLN A 77 -2.16 -26.31 11.85
C GLN A 77 -1.01 -26.24 10.82
N SER A 78 -1.23 -26.75 9.61
CA SER A 78 -0.19 -26.74 8.58
C SER A 78 0.17 -25.32 8.15
N HIS A 79 -0.82 -24.41 8.14
CA HIS A 79 -0.66 -22.99 7.80
C HIS A 79 0.26 -22.21 8.75
N PHE A 80 0.57 -22.78 9.91
CA PHE A 80 1.45 -22.21 10.93
C PHE A 80 2.78 -22.97 11.08
N SER A 81 2.94 -24.12 10.42
CA SER A 81 4.12 -24.98 10.55
C SER A 81 4.92 -25.16 9.28
N LYS A 82 4.39 -24.80 8.11
CA LYS A 82 5.11 -24.84 6.83
C LYS A 82 4.71 -23.66 5.92
N PRO A 83 5.48 -23.36 4.87
CA PRO A 83 5.10 -22.37 3.86
C PRO A 83 3.88 -22.82 3.03
N HIS A 84 3.05 -21.86 2.65
CA HIS A 84 1.89 -22.03 1.77
C HIS A 84 1.96 -21.06 0.60
N THR A 85 1.34 -21.44 -0.52
CA THR A 85 1.33 -20.60 -1.73
C THR A 85 0.01 -19.86 -1.86
N TYR A 86 0.08 -18.53 -1.75
CA TYR A 86 -1.03 -17.63 -2.05
C TYR A 86 -0.88 -17.12 -3.48
N ARG A 87 -1.93 -17.24 -4.29
CA ARG A 87 -1.92 -16.77 -5.67
C ARG A 87 -3.18 -15.97 -5.96
N VAL A 88 -3.01 -14.86 -6.65
CA VAL A 88 -4.09 -14.09 -7.25
C VAL A 88 -3.90 -14.12 -8.75
N GLU A 89 -4.94 -14.48 -9.48
CA GLU A 89 -5.02 -14.27 -10.92
C GLU A 89 -5.97 -13.12 -11.19
N TRP A 90 -5.55 -12.18 -12.05
CA TRP A 90 -6.29 -10.97 -12.34
C TRP A 90 -6.22 -10.70 -13.84
N GLU A 91 -7.40 -10.59 -14.44
CA GLU A 91 -7.58 -10.14 -15.81
C GLU A 91 -8.39 -8.83 -15.78
N PRO A 92 -7.80 -7.70 -16.20
CA PRO A 92 -8.48 -6.40 -16.22
C PRO A 92 -9.78 -6.40 -17.04
N ALA A 93 -10.75 -5.59 -16.61
CA ALA A 93 -11.89 -5.27 -17.47
C ALA A 93 -11.45 -4.41 -18.67
N ARG A 94 -12.08 -4.64 -19.82
CA ARG A 94 -11.88 -3.87 -21.06
C ARG A 94 -13.16 -3.87 -21.91
N PRO A 95 -13.27 -3.00 -22.93
CA PRO A 95 -14.43 -3.01 -23.81
C PRO A 95 -14.70 -4.40 -24.40
N GLY A 96 -15.87 -4.96 -24.10
CA GLY A 96 -16.30 -6.28 -24.56
C GLY A 96 -15.78 -7.47 -23.74
N HIS A 97 -15.04 -7.25 -22.64
CA HIS A 97 -14.56 -8.31 -21.76
C HIS A 97 -14.53 -7.84 -20.30
N ALA A 98 -15.40 -8.40 -19.46
CA ALA A 98 -15.60 -7.93 -18.09
C ALA A 98 -14.43 -8.23 -17.12
N GLY A 99 -13.48 -9.08 -17.54
CA GLY A 99 -12.34 -9.47 -16.72
C GLY A 99 -12.71 -10.49 -15.64
N TYR A 100 -11.74 -10.82 -14.80
CA TYR A 100 -11.97 -11.64 -13.62
C TYR A 100 -10.89 -11.41 -12.56
N ILE A 101 -11.18 -11.85 -11.34
CA ILE A 101 -10.19 -11.94 -10.27
C ILE A 101 -10.43 -13.20 -9.46
N ARG A 102 -9.35 -13.95 -9.22
CA ARG A 102 -9.38 -15.27 -8.59
C ARG A 102 -8.31 -15.39 -7.54
N TRP A 103 -8.67 -15.91 -6.38
CA TRP A 103 -7.76 -16.18 -5.28
C TRP A 103 -7.60 -17.68 -5.12
N TYR A 104 -6.36 -18.08 -4.85
CA TYR A 104 -5.98 -19.45 -4.60
C TYR A 104 -5.16 -19.57 -3.34
N LEU A 105 -5.33 -20.69 -2.66
CA LEU A 105 -4.48 -21.17 -1.58
C LEU A 105 -4.03 -22.59 -1.94
N ASP A 106 -2.72 -22.80 -2.09
CA ASP A 106 -2.12 -24.07 -2.50
C ASP A 106 -2.74 -24.67 -3.78
N ASN A 107 -2.94 -23.82 -4.79
CA ASN A 107 -3.58 -24.16 -6.07
C ASN A 107 -5.07 -24.54 -6.00
N GLU A 108 -5.70 -24.51 -4.82
CA GLU A 108 -7.15 -24.61 -4.69
C GLU A 108 -7.77 -23.21 -4.81
N ILE A 109 -8.85 -23.09 -5.58
CA ILE A 109 -9.65 -21.85 -5.62
C ILE A 109 -10.16 -21.57 -4.21
N VAL A 110 -10.13 -20.30 -3.81
CA VAL A 110 -10.80 -19.76 -2.61
C VAL A 110 -12.01 -18.92 -3.02
N LEU A 111 -11.81 -18.04 -4.00
CA LEU A 111 -12.81 -17.13 -4.51
C LEU A 111 -12.55 -16.91 -6.00
N ASP A 112 -13.59 -16.94 -6.81
CA ASP A 112 -13.60 -16.54 -8.21
C ASP A 112 -14.73 -15.54 -8.44
N ILE A 113 -14.36 -14.35 -8.92
CA ILE A 113 -15.28 -13.28 -9.31
C ILE A 113 -15.12 -13.07 -10.81
N ASP A 114 -16.13 -13.53 -11.55
CA ASP A 114 -16.33 -13.16 -12.95
C ASP A 114 -16.82 -11.72 -13.03
N GLY A 115 -16.16 -10.87 -13.83
CA GLY A 115 -16.51 -9.46 -13.94
C GLY A 115 -17.95 -9.23 -14.44
N GLY A 116 -18.51 -10.16 -15.21
CA GLY A 116 -19.89 -10.12 -15.65
C GLY A 116 -20.88 -10.21 -14.49
N ALA A 117 -20.48 -10.72 -13.32
CA ALA A 117 -21.28 -10.64 -12.09
C ALA A 117 -21.45 -9.20 -11.60
N LEU A 118 -20.41 -8.37 -11.77
CA LEU A 118 -20.44 -6.96 -11.42
C LEU A 118 -21.28 -6.17 -12.43
N ASP A 119 -21.12 -6.45 -13.73
CA ASP A 119 -21.94 -5.86 -14.80
C ASP A 119 -23.43 -6.13 -14.58
N ARG A 120 -23.79 -7.38 -14.27
CA ARG A 120 -25.18 -7.78 -13.98
C ARG A 120 -25.74 -7.11 -12.71
N ALA A 121 -24.89 -6.66 -11.79
CA ALA A 121 -25.34 -5.90 -10.62
C ALA A 121 -25.78 -4.47 -10.99
N GLY A 122 -25.39 -3.96 -12.17
CA GLY A 122 -25.93 -2.74 -12.75
C GLY A 122 -25.54 -1.44 -12.06
N GLN A 123 -24.50 -1.46 -11.21
CA GLN A 123 -24.02 -0.26 -10.48
C GLN A 123 -22.83 0.42 -11.16
N GLY A 124 -22.30 -0.18 -12.23
CA GLY A 124 -21.12 0.34 -12.94
C GLY A 124 -19.78 0.00 -12.28
N SER A 125 -19.76 -0.87 -11.27
CA SER A 125 -18.52 -1.46 -10.76
C SER A 125 -17.97 -2.51 -11.73
N GLU A 126 -16.64 -2.56 -11.85
CA GLU A 126 -15.93 -3.50 -12.74
C GLU A 126 -14.73 -4.16 -12.03
N ILE A 127 -14.15 -5.16 -12.69
CA ILE A 127 -12.82 -5.65 -12.30
C ILE A 127 -11.81 -4.55 -12.61
N SER A 128 -10.97 -4.20 -11.63
CA SER A 128 -10.07 -3.06 -11.73
C SER A 128 -9.23 -3.15 -13.00
N SER A 129 -9.27 -2.07 -13.76
CA SER A 129 -8.42 -1.84 -14.93
C SER A 129 -7.22 -0.94 -14.60
N GLU A 130 -7.08 -0.53 -13.34
CA GLU A 130 -6.00 0.34 -12.87
C GLU A 130 -4.79 -0.46 -12.35
N PRO A 131 -3.57 0.07 -12.52
CA PRO A 131 -2.38 -0.52 -11.91
C PRO A 131 -2.53 -0.67 -10.39
N MET A 132 -2.15 -1.83 -9.87
CA MET A 132 -2.17 -2.13 -8.44
C MET A 132 -0.75 -2.39 -7.92
N TYR A 133 -0.56 -2.20 -6.60
CA TYR A 133 0.66 -2.59 -5.90
C TYR A 133 0.35 -3.73 -4.93
N ILE A 134 1.38 -4.53 -4.63
CA ILE A 134 1.29 -5.60 -3.63
C ILE A 134 1.86 -5.04 -2.32
N LEU A 135 1.08 -5.13 -1.26
CA LEU A 135 1.51 -4.86 0.11
C LEU A 135 1.43 -6.15 0.91
N LEU A 136 2.54 -6.52 1.55
CA LEU A 136 2.63 -7.63 2.48
C LEU A 136 3.00 -7.05 3.85
N ASN A 137 2.08 -7.16 4.80
CA ASN A 137 2.28 -6.61 6.15
C ASN A 137 1.66 -7.52 7.21
N THR A 138 2.12 -7.34 8.45
CA THR A 138 1.43 -7.88 9.63
C THR A 138 0.72 -6.71 10.32
N ALA A 139 -0.54 -6.90 10.69
CA ALA A 139 -1.33 -5.91 11.41
C ALA A 139 -1.96 -6.52 12.65
N ILE A 140 -2.10 -5.70 13.69
CA ILE A 140 -2.70 -6.07 14.97
C ILE A 140 -3.71 -4.98 15.31
N SER A 141 -4.98 -5.35 15.54
CA SER A 141 -6.06 -4.39 15.81
C SER A 141 -6.96 -4.86 16.94
N LYS A 142 -7.34 -3.97 17.85
CA LYS A 142 -8.36 -4.28 18.88
C LYS A 142 -9.74 -4.61 18.29
N GLN A 143 -9.99 -4.17 17.05
CA GLN A 143 -11.24 -4.43 16.33
C GLN A 143 -11.19 -5.73 15.51
N TRP A 144 -9.99 -6.32 15.31
CA TRP A 144 -9.80 -7.48 14.45
C TRP A 144 -8.70 -8.40 14.99
N GLY A 145 -9.05 -9.62 15.36
CA GLY A 145 -8.12 -10.59 15.96
C GLY A 145 -7.99 -10.53 17.49
N PHE A 146 -8.80 -9.70 18.17
CA PHE A 146 -8.93 -9.66 19.63
C PHE A 146 -10.29 -10.17 20.09
N PRO A 147 -10.45 -10.58 21.37
CA PRO A 147 -11.77 -10.88 21.92
C PRO A 147 -12.71 -9.70 21.68
N HIS A 148 -13.81 -9.93 20.95
CA HIS A 148 -14.81 -8.89 20.68
C HIS A 148 -15.41 -8.34 21.99
N GLN A 149 -15.43 -9.17 23.03
CA GLN A 149 -15.85 -8.78 24.38
C GLN A 149 -14.72 -9.06 25.35
N CYS A 150 -14.39 -8.04 26.14
CA CYS A 150 -13.46 -8.19 27.24
C CYS A 150 -14.02 -9.14 28.30
N PRO A 151 -13.18 -9.98 28.91
CA PRO A 151 -13.59 -10.78 30.05
C PRO A 151 -14.22 -9.87 31.11
N ALA A 152 -15.34 -10.31 31.71
CA ALA A 152 -16.09 -9.49 32.66
C ALA A 152 -15.26 -9.01 33.87
N SER A 153 -14.19 -9.75 34.19
CA SER A 153 -13.23 -9.42 35.25
C SER A 153 -12.12 -8.46 34.82
N CYS A 154 -12.02 -8.06 33.55
CA CYS A 154 -10.89 -7.30 33.01
C CYS A 154 -11.26 -5.84 32.65
N PRO A 155 -10.50 -4.81 33.09
CA PRO A 155 -10.78 -3.42 32.74
C PRO A 155 -10.58 -3.09 31.27
N CYS A 156 -9.67 -3.79 30.58
CA CYS A 156 -9.40 -3.64 29.14
C CYS A 156 -9.07 -2.21 28.64
N LYS A 157 -8.55 -1.34 29.52
CA LYS A 157 -8.20 0.04 29.15
C LYS A 157 -6.85 0.15 28.47
N LYS A 158 -5.89 -0.66 28.93
CA LYS A 158 -4.51 -0.70 28.44
C LYS A 158 -4.16 -2.14 28.05
N TYR A 159 -3.30 -2.27 27.06
CA TYR A 159 -2.86 -3.54 26.48
C TYR A 159 -1.35 -3.49 26.39
N ASN A 160 -0.67 -4.21 27.28
CA ASN A 160 0.78 -4.26 27.31
C ASN A 160 1.23 -5.62 27.82
N CYS A 161 1.74 -6.47 26.93
CA CYS A 161 2.27 -7.77 27.33
C CYS A 161 3.47 -7.66 28.27
N GLN A 162 4.27 -6.59 28.17
CA GLN A 162 5.46 -6.40 29.02
C GLN A 162 5.11 -5.90 30.43
N SER A 163 3.84 -5.57 30.69
CA SER A 163 3.42 -5.09 32.01
C SER A 163 3.30 -6.24 33.00
N PRO A 164 3.82 -6.09 34.24
CA PRO A 164 3.55 -7.05 35.31
C PRO A 164 2.14 -6.93 35.89
N GLU A 165 1.40 -5.86 35.55
CA GLU A 165 0.02 -5.62 36.02
C GLU A 165 -1.00 -6.46 35.25
N TRP A 166 -1.79 -7.28 35.97
CA TRP A 166 -2.80 -8.16 35.37
C TRP A 166 -3.85 -7.38 34.56
N GLU A 167 -4.19 -6.15 34.98
CA GLU A 167 -5.18 -5.29 34.31
C GLU A 167 -4.77 -4.92 32.88
N GLN A 168 -3.47 -4.99 32.56
CA GLN A 168 -2.92 -4.63 31.26
C GLN A 168 -2.70 -5.85 30.34
N THR A 169 -2.78 -7.06 30.90
CA THR A 169 -2.57 -8.33 30.18
C THR A 169 -3.86 -9.14 30.04
N CYS A 170 -4.83 -8.98 30.94
CA CYS A 170 -6.09 -9.74 30.96
C CYS A 170 -7.00 -9.57 29.72
N GLY A 171 -6.76 -8.54 28.91
CA GLY A 171 -7.53 -8.27 27.69
C GLY A 171 -7.04 -9.04 26.47
N PHE A 172 -5.87 -9.67 26.54
CA PHE A 172 -5.35 -10.50 25.46
C PHE A 172 -5.98 -11.89 25.48
N SER A 173 -6.05 -12.53 24.32
CA SER A 173 -6.38 -13.95 24.24
C SER A 173 -5.28 -14.76 24.93
N GLU A 174 -5.65 -15.91 25.50
CA GLU A 174 -4.71 -16.86 26.09
C GLU A 174 -3.57 -17.20 25.12
N GLY A 175 -2.32 -17.21 25.62
CA GLY A 175 -1.11 -17.47 24.83
C GLY A 175 -0.63 -16.33 23.93
N PHE A 176 -1.39 -15.24 23.76
CA PHE A 176 -0.98 -14.14 22.87
C PHE A 176 0.28 -13.43 23.36
N CYS A 177 0.34 -13.10 24.65
CA CYS A 177 1.52 -12.45 25.21
C CYS A 177 2.73 -13.38 25.25
N ASP A 178 2.51 -14.66 25.52
CA ASP A 178 3.58 -15.67 25.47
C ASP A 178 4.16 -15.76 24.06
N MET A 179 3.31 -15.76 23.02
CA MET A 179 3.75 -15.74 21.61
C MET A 179 4.51 -14.45 21.25
N LEU A 180 4.13 -13.30 21.78
CA LEU A 180 4.87 -12.04 21.55
C LEU A 180 6.21 -12.00 22.31
N GLN A 181 6.33 -12.75 23.41
CA GLN A 181 7.47 -12.73 24.32
C GLN A 181 8.30 -14.01 24.27
N ASP A 182 8.04 -14.86 23.29
CA ASP A 182 8.65 -16.18 23.18
C ASP A 182 10.17 -16.05 23.26
N ALA A 183 10.76 -16.90 24.11
CA ALA A 183 12.20 -16.94 24.34
C ALA A 183 12.97 -17.35 23.06
N ASP A 184 12.29 -18.06 22.15
CA ASP A 184 12.83 -18.47 20.86
C ASP A 184 12.82 -17.32 19.81
N GLY A 185 12.19 -16.18 20.12
CA GLY A 185 12.22 -14.95 19.31
C GLY A 185 10.83 -14.35 19.06
N PRO A 186 10.75 -13.06 18.64
CA PRO A 186 9.48 -12.43 18.31
C PRO A 186 8.80 -13.13 17.11
N PRO A 187 7.46 -13.03 16.95
CA PRO A 187 6.78 -13.64 15.82
C PRO A 187 7.22 -13.00 14.50
N GLU A 188 7.44 -13.85 13.50
CA GLU A 188 7.95 -13.45 12.19
C GLU A 188 6.95 -13.81 11.09
N TYR A 189 6.65 -12.85 10.22
CA TYR A 189 5.94 -13.12 8.97
C TYR A 189 6.96 -13.39 7.86
N LYS A 190 7.21 -14.69 7.59
CA LYS A 190 8.23 -15.15 6.64
C LYS A 190 7.67 -15.27 5.24
N ILE A 191 8.33 -14.60 4.29
CA ILE A 191 8.03 -14.67 2.86
C ILE A 191 9.26 -15.27 2.17
N ASP A 192 9.08 -16.45 1.57
CA ASP A 192 10.15 -17.13 0.84
C ASP A 192 10.38 -16.49 -0.54
N TRP A 193 9.29 -16.27 -1.29
CA TRP A 193 9.34 -15.63 -2.60
C TRP A 193 8.06 -14.89 -2.93
N VAL A 194 8.17 -13.94 -3.86
CA VAL A 194 7.05 -13.33 -4.58
C VAL A 194 7.35 -13.49 -6.06
N ARG A 195 6.35 -13.94 -6.83
CA ARG A 195 6.45 -14.10 -8.29
C ARG A 195 5.29 -13.36 -8.93
N ILE A 196 5.62 -12.55 -9.93
CA ILE A 196 4.66 -11.80 -10.73
C ILE A 196 4.80 -12.34 -12.16
N TYR A 197 3.68 -12.74 -12.74
CA TYR A 197 3.60 -13.30 -14.08
C TYR A 197 2.79 -12.36 -14.95
N GLN A 198 3.28 -12.13 -16.16
CA GLN A 198 2.58 -11.38 -17.19
C GLN A 198 2.82 -12.08 -18.52
N ASP A 199 1.78 -12.12 -19.34
CA ASP A 199 1.87 -12.60 -20.71
C ASP A 199 2.40 -11.47 -21.60
N PRO A 200 3.63 -11.58 -22.14
CA PRO A 200 4.23 -10.52 -22.95
C PRO A 200 3.53 -10.34 -24.31
N ASP A 201 2.78 -11.35 -24.77
CA ASP A 201 2.05 -11.31 -26.04
C ASP A 201 0.63 -10.73 -25.85
N ASN A 202 0.22 -10.47 -24.60
CA ASN A 202 -1.06 -9.83 -24.29
C ASN A 202 -0.88 -8.34 -24.02
N GLU A 203 -1.26 -7.51 -24.98
CA GLU A 203 -1.16 -6.05 -24.87
C GLU A 203 -2.01 -5.45 -23.73
N VAL A 204 -2.99 -6.18 -23.18
CA VAL A 204 -3.76 -5.73 -22.01
C VAL A 204 -2.91 -5.76 -20.73
N HIS A 205 -1.93 -6.66 -20.66
CA HIS A 205 -1.04 -6.77 -19.51
C HIS A 205 0.05 -5.70 -19.57
N LYS A 206 -0.18 -4.61 -18.84
CA LYS A 206 0.80 -3.52 -18.69
C LYS A 206 1.53 -3.64 -17.36
N VAL A 207 2.76 -3.16 -17.33
CA VAL A 207 3.56 -3.04 -16.10
C VAL A 207 3.70 -1.56 -15.76
N GLY A 208 3.97 -1.26 -14.49
CA GLY A 208 4.13 0.10 -14.02
C GLY A 208 2.83 0.73 -13.51
N CYS A 209 2.98 1.77 -12.69
CA CYS A 209 1.89 2.35 -11.92
C CYS A 209 1.15 3.50 -12.63
N SER A 210 1.64 3.96 -13.78
CA SER A 210 1.11 5.10 -14.52
C SER A 210 1.16 4.81 -16.02
N THR A 211 0.14 4.12 -16.53
CA THR A 211 0.02 3.77 -17.95
C THR A 211 -0.61 4.92 -18.76
N PRO A 212 -0.53 4.93 -20.10
CA PRO A 212 -1.21 5.93 -20.91
C PRO A 212 -2.73 6.01 -20.68
N GLU A 213 -3.38 4.87 -20.44
CA GLU A 213 -4.83 4.75 -20.21
C GLU A 213 -5.25 5.08 -18.78
N ARG A 214 -4.30 4.99 -17.82
CA ARG A 214 -4.46 5.29 -16.40
C ARG A 214 -3.24 6.09 -15.91
N PRO A 215 -3.14 7.39 -16.26
CA PRO A 215 -1.95 8.19 -15.99
C PRO A 215 -1.91 8.70 -14.54
N THR A 216 -1.72 7.76 -13.60
CA THR A 216 -1.74 8.00 -12.15
C THR A 216 -0.81 9.12 -11.72
N ARG A 217 0.40 9.21 -12.30
CA ARG A 217 1.35 10.29 -11.96
C ARG A 217 0.77 11.66 -12.26
N ARG A 218 0.27 11.86 -13.50
CA ARG A 218 -0.37 13.11 -13.92
C ARG A 218 -1.59 13.43 -13.08
N TYR A 219 -2.37 12.41 -12.70
CA TYR A 219 -3.52 12.60 -11.82
C TYR A 219 -3.08 13.14 -10.45
N ILE A 220 -2.07 12.53 -9.81
CA ILE A 220 -1.54 12.98 -8.51
C ILE A 220 -0.99 14.40 -8.59
N GLU A 221 -0.24 14.71 -9.64
CA GLU A 221 0.32 16.05 -9.85
C GLU A 221 -0.76 17.11 -10.09
N ALA A 222 -1.83 16.78 -10.82
CA ALA A 222 -2.96 17.70 -11.01
C ALA A 222 -3.79 17.90 -9.72
N HIS A 223 -3.67 16.99 -8.76
CA HIS A 223 -4.45 16.98 -7.51
C HIS A 223 -3.55 16.95 -6.28
N GLU A 224 -2.40 17.63 -6.29
CA GLU A 224 -1.36 17.47 -5.26
C GLU A 224 -1.90 17.64 -3.83
N ALA A 225 -2.87 18.53 -3.63
CA ALA A 225 -3.48 18.81 -2.33
C ALA A 225 -4.14 17.57 -1.67
N LEU A 226 -4.51 16.56 -2.45
CA LEU A 226 -5.05 15.29 -1.94
C LEU A 226 -3.95 14.31 -1.50
N TYR A 227 -2.71 14.54 -1.95
CA TYR A 227 -1.60 13.59 -1.84
C TYR A 227 -0.39 14.18 -1.09
N LYS A 228 -0.56 15.32 -0.42
CA LYS A 228 0.50 15.99 0.32
C LYS A 228 -0.02 16.53 1.65
N THR A 229 0.80 16.46 2.69
CA THR A 229 0.55 17.22 3.93
C THR A 229 0.98 18.67 3.76
N GLU A 230 0.68 19.53 4.75
CA GLU A 230 1.16 20.93 4.73
C GLU A 230 2.70 21.03 4.71
N ASP A 231 3.39 20.03 5.27
CA ASP A 231 4.85 19.95 5.30
C ASP A 231 5.48 19.42 4.01
N ASP A 232 4.66 18.86 3.11
CA ASP A 232 5.11 18.30 1.85
C ASP A 232 5.26 19.36 0.76
N LEU A 233 6.47 19.50 0.24
CA LEU A 233 6.73 20.35 -0.93
C LEU A 233 6.12 19.78 -2.21
N HIS A 234 6.10 18.45 -2.34
CA HIS A 234 5.61 17.71 -3.50
C HIS A 234 4.88 16.43 -3.05
N PRO A 235 3.81 15.99 -3.75
CA PRO A 235 3.04 14.80 -3.37
C PRO A 235 3.82 13.49 -3.58
N LEU A 236 4.71 13.46 -4.57
CA LEU A 236 5.52 12.29 -4.88
C LEU A 236 6.91 12.47 -4.27
N ARG A 237 7.19 11.70 -3.21
CA ARG A 237 8.52 11.63 -2.60
C ARG A 237 9.34 10.57 -3.33
N GLY A 238 10.61 10.87 -3.59
CA GLY A 238 11.56 9.88 -4.09
C GLY A 238 11.73 8.72 -3.12
N ILE A 239 12.14 7.55 -3.65
CA ILE A 239 12.39 6.36 -2.84
C ILE A 239 13.50 6.69 -1.82
N GLN A 240 13.20 6.54 -0.53
CA GLN A 240 14.15 6.80 0.53
C GLN A 240 15.34 5.84 0.44
N ARG A 241 16.56 6.38 0.36
CA ARG A 241 17.81 5.61 0.44
C ARG A 241 18.54 5.98 1.74
N GLY A 242 18.44 5.12 2.76
CA GLY A 242 19.05 5.32 4.07
C GLY A 242 18.27 6.29 4.96
N ARG A 243 18.94 6.88 5.95
CA ARG A 243 18.39 7.79 6.97
C ARG A 243 17.55 7.15 8.07
N GLY A 244 17.41 5.82 8.08
CA GLY A 244 16.93 5.09 9.25
C GLY A 244 17.93 5.23 10.40
N VAL A 245 17.41 5.30 11.63
CA VAL A 245 18.24 5.47 12.83
C VAL A 245 18.99 4.18 13.12
N CYS A 246 20.31 4.25 13.25
CA CYS A 246 21.13 3.11 13.68
C CYS A 246 21.72 3.41 15.06
N SER A 247 21.47 2.50 15.99
CA SER A 247 21.91 2.61 17.39
C SER A 247 23.33 2.04 17.54
N GLY A 248 24.18 2.73 18.29
CA GLY A 248 25.49 2.22 18.70
C GLY A 248 26.70 2.77 17.94
N ASP A 249 27.87 2.27 18.32
CA ASP A 249 29.14 2.53 17.64
C ASP A 249 29.03 2.09 16.16
N PRO A 250 29.37 2.94 15.17
CA PRO A 250 29.37 2.58 13.75
C PRO A 250 30.11 1.28 13.41
N GLU A 251 31.02 0.83 14.27
CA GLU A 251 31.77 -0.41 14.12
C GLU A 251 31.24 -1.61 14.92
N SER A 252 30.19 -1.44 15.73
CA SER A 252 29.58 -2.58 16.43
C SER A 252 28.85 -3.52 15.46
N SER A 253 28.78 -4.81 15.80
CA SER A 253 28.05 -5.80 14.99
C SER A 253 26.55 -5.49 14.91
N ASP A 254 25.99 -4.89 15.96
CA ASP A 254 24.57 -4.57 16.11
C ASP A 254 24.17 -3.37 15.23
N SER A 255 25.00 -2.32 15.19
CA SER A 255 24.82 -1.17 14.29
C SER A 255 24.96 -1.54 12.82
N ARG A 256 25.77 -2.56 12.50
CA ARG A 256 25.87 -3.09 11.13
C ARG A 256 24.57 -3.78 10.72
N GLN A 257 23.96 -4.60 11.58
CA GLN A 257 22.73 -5.31 11.23
C GLN A 257 21.55 -4.36 11.00
N THR A 258 21.47 -3.26 11.75
CA THR A 258 20.42 -2.24 11.57
C THR A 258 20.46 -1.51 10.23
N CYS A 259 21.59 -1.53 9.51
CA CYS A 259 21.71 -0.96 8.16
C CYS A 259 21.89 -2.03 7.06
N GLY A 260 21.41 -3.25 7.31
CA GLY A 260 21.47 -4.35 6.35
C GLY A 260 22.81 -5.07 6.26
N GLY A 261 23.67 -4.91 7.27
CA GLY A 261 24.96 -5.58 7.37
C GLY A 261 26.02 -5.02 6.43
N LEU A 262 27.19 -5.67 6.39
CA LEU A 262 28.37 -5.23 5.62
C LEU A 262 28.15 -5.11 4.11
N THR A 263 27.08 -5.70 3.58
CA THR A 263 26.85 -5.81 2.12
C THR A 263 25.79 -4.85 1.60
N ARG A 264 24.94 -4.29 2.45
CA ARG A 264 23.75 -3.53 2.02
C ARG A 264 23.79 -2.06 2.42
N GLY A 265 24.46 -1.72 3.52
CA GLY A 265 24.63 -0.35 3.95
C GLY A 265 25.58 -0.22 5.14
N ARG A 266 25.77 1.00 5.60
CA ARG A 266 26.60 1.32 6.77
C ARG A 266 25.93 2.34 7.67
N CYS A 267 26.21 2.26 8.97
CA CYS A 267 25.83 3.31 9.91
C CYS A 267 26.86 4.45 9.82
N THR A 268 26.38 5.67 9.60
CA THR A 268 27.24 6.87 9.55
C THR A 268 27.48 7.42 10.96
N GLY A 269 28.47 8.30 11.13
CA GLY A 269 28.74 8.97 12.41
C GLY A 269 27.58 9.83 12.93
N GLY A 270 26.59 10.13 12.09
CA GLY A 270 25.34 10.79 12.50
C GLY A 270 24.25 9.84 13.01
N HIS A 271 24.58 8.58 13.30
CA HIS A 271 23.64 7.53 13.71
C HIS A 271 22.50 7.29 12.72
N VAL A 272 22.82 7.41 11.43
CA VAL A 272 21.89 7.13 10.33
C VAL A 272 22.48 6.20 9.29
N CYS A 273 21.65 5.34 8.71
CA CYS A 273 22.06 4.41 7.67
C CYS A 273 22.32 5.10 6.32
N GLU A 274 23.36 4.65 5.62
CA GLU A 274 23.69 5.00 4.25
C GLU A 274 23.74 3.71 3.42
N CYS A 275 22.93 3.62 2.37
CA CYS A 275 22.81 2.40 1.57
C CYS A 275 23.88 2.29 0.50
N HIS A 276 24.36 1.06 0.28
CA HIS A 276 25.19 0.73 -0.86
C HIS A 276 24.37 0.74 -2.16
N LEU A 277 25.08 0.74 -3.30
CA LEU A 277 24.45 0.67 -4.62
C LEU A 277 23.58 -0.59 -4.72
N GLY A 278 22.38 -0.45 -5.28
CA GLY A 278 21.41 -1.55 -5.39
C GLY A 278 20.57 -1.79 -4.14
N TRP A 279 20.69 -0.93 -3.10
CA TRP A 279 19.88 -1.02 -1.89
C TRP A 279 19.14 0.29 -1.58
N THR A 280 17.99 0.16 -0.93
CA THR A 280 17.08 1.26 -0.63
C THR A 280 16.28 0.99 0.66
N GLY A 281 15.41 1.92 1.02
CA GLY A 281 14.71 1.97 2.29
C GLY A 281 15.50 2.67 3.39
N PRO A 282 14.86 3.00 4.53
CA PRO A 282 15.49 3.68 5.65
C PRO A 282 16.71 2.92 6.20
N HIS A 283 16.61 1.59 6.25
CA HIS A 283 17.62 0.70 6.84
C HIS A 283 18.37 -0.15 5.80
N CYS A 284 18.25 0.17 4.50
CA CYS A 284 18.95 -0.53 3.43
C CYS A 284 18.63 -2.02 3.31
N LEU A 285 17.43 -2.41 3.75
CA LEU A 285 16.99 -3.82 3.74
C LEU A 285 16.29 -4.21 2.44
N ALA A 286 15.94 -3.24 1.60
CA ALA A 286 15.25 -3.49 0.34
C ALA A 286 16.22 -3.37 -0.84
N HIS A 287 16.19 -4.34 -1.75
CA HIS A 287 16.91 -4.23 -3.02
C HIS A 287 16.26 -3.15 -3.89
N GLN A 288 17.05 -2.32 -4.52
CA GLN A 288 16.59 -1.35 -5.49
C GLN A 288 16.50 -1.99 -6.88
N GLY A 289 15.37 -2.63 -7.15
CA GLY A 289 15.03 -3.12 -8.48
C GLY A 289 14.37 -2.06 -9.34
N SER A 290 14.55 -2.15 -10.65
CA SER A 290 13.81 -1.39 -11.66
C SER A 290 13.60 -2.27 -12.88
N ASP A 291 12.50 -2.08 -13.60
CA ASP A 291 12.28 -2.69 -14.91
C ASP A 291 13.02 -1.87 -15.99
N PRO A 292 13.69 -2.51 -16.98
CA PRO A 292 14.29 -1.78 -18.10
C PRO A 292 13.25 -1.05 -18.96
N ILE A 293 11.99 -1.46 -18.93
CA ILE A 293 10.91 -0.82 -19.68
C ILE A 293 10.41 0.39 -18.89
N LEU A 294 10.56 1.58 -19.50
CA LEU A 294 10.06 2.84 -18.98
C LEU A 294 8.56 2.97 -19.26
N TYR A 295 7.75 2.41 -18.36
CA TYR A 295 6.29 2.50 -18.44
C TYR A 295 5.74 3.88 -18.08
N ASP A 296 6.50 4.65 -17.29
CA ASP A 296 6.21 6.04 -16.97
C ASP A 296 7.36 6.91 -17.47
N ILE A 297 7.21 7.43 -18.68
CA ILE A 297 8.25 8.25 -19.32
C ILE A 297 8.32 9.59 -18.57
N PRO A 298 9.50 9.95 -18.00
CA PRO A 298 9.72 11.27 -17.41
C PRO A 298 9.34 12.37 -18.39
N ASP A 299 8.42 13.26 -18.02
CA ASP A 299 8.05 14.42 -18.83
C ASP A 299 8.56 15.73 -18.25
N LYS A 300 9.15 15.71 -17.04
CA LYS A 300 9.89 16.83 -16.45
C LYS A 300 11.34 16.47 -16.15
N ILE A 301 12.19 17.50 -16.17
CA ILE A 301 13.61 17.38 -15.78
C ILE A 301 13.75 17.01 -14.28
N SER A 302 12.78 17.38 -13.45
CA SER A 302 12.73 16.96 -12.03
C SER A 302 12.60 15.46 -11.85
N ASP A 303 11.95 14.77 -12.79
CA ASP A 303 11.58 13.36 -12.68
C ASP A 303 12.79 12.45 -12.88
N ILE A 304 13.83 12.95 -13.56
CA ILE A 304 15.14 12.30 -13.69
C ILE A 304 16.12 12.68 -12.55
N GLY A 305 15.62 13.29 -11.47
CA GLY A 305 16.41 13.63 -10.29
C GLY A 305 17.24 14.92 -10.42
N PHE A 306 17.01 15.73 -11.45
CA PHE A 306 17.64 17.05 -11.55
C PHE A 306 16.78 18.09 -10.84
N THR A 307 17.17 18.42 -9.61
CA THR A 307 16.73 19.64 -8.94
C THR A 307 17.74 20.75 -9.22
N PRO A 308 17.42 21.80 -9.98
CA PRO A 308 18.35 22.91 -10.19
C PRO A 308 18.74 23.50 -8.83
N PRO A 309 20.03 23.86 -8.60
CA PRO A 309 20.45 24.50 -7.37
C PRO A 309 19.57 25.72 -7.12
N ARG A 310 19.03 25.89 -5.90
CA ARG A 310 18.18 27.05 -5.53
C ARG A 310 18.85 28.40 -5.82
N VAL A 311 20.18 28.41 -5.93
CA VAL A 311 21.00 29.59 -6.23
C VAL A 311 20.94 29.98 -7.71
N ALA A 312 20.71 29.05 -8.63
CA ALA A 312 20.76 29.29 -10.07
C ALA A 312 19.77 30.37 -10.56
N PRO A 313 18.48 30.38 -10.19
CA PRO A 313 17.55 31.42 -10.64
C PRO A 313 17.86 32.80 -10.04
N TYR A 314 18.32 32.88 -8.79
CA TYR A 314 18.70 34.17 -8.17
C TYR A 314 20.02 34.70 -8.70
N ALA A 315 21.00 33.82 -8.98
CA ALA A 315 22.26 34.20 -9.59
C ALA A 315 22.09 34.66 -11.05
N LEU A 316 21.22 34.01 -11.82
CA LEU A 316 20.89 34.40 -13.19
C LEU A 316 20.16 35.74 -13.24
N THR A 317 19.14 35.95 -12.40
CA THR A 317 18.43 37.23 -12.33
C THR A 317 19.33 38.34 -11.83
N GLY A 318 20.17 38.09 -10.82
CA GLY A 318 21.18 39.03 -10.34
C GLY A 318 22.21 39.40 -11.42
N SER A 319 22.69 38.43 -12.18
CA SER A 319 23.65 38.66 -13.27
C SER A 319 23.04 39.45 -14.43
N LEU A 320 21.79 39.16 -14.80
CA LEU A 320 21.04 39.92 -15.82
C LEU A 320 20.80 41.37 -15.38
N LEU A 321 20.40 41.59 -14.12
CA LEU A 321 20.23 42.93 -13.57
C LEU A 321 21.54 43.71 -13.53
N ALA A 322 22.65 43.06 -13.16
CA ALA A 322 23.97 43.68 -13.16
C ALA A 322 24.43 44.07 -14.58
N LEU A 323 24.25 43.19 -15.57
CA LEU A 323 24.56 43.48 -16.97
C LEU A 323 23.71 44.63 -17.52
N LEU A 324 22.42 44.67 -17.16
CA LEU A 324 21.51 45.73 -17.56
C LEU A 324 21.89 47.08 -16.94
N LEU A 325 22.31 47.09 -15.67
CA LEU A 325 22.85 48.26 -14.99
C LEU A 325 24.15 48.75 -15.64
N VAL A 326 25.09 47.86 -15.93
CA VAL A 326 26.34 48.20 -16.62
C VAL A 326 26.05 48.78 -18.00
N PHE A 327 25.08 48.21 -18.73
CA PHE A 327 24.67 48.72 -20.04
C PHE A 327 24.03 50.12 -19.94
N ILE A 328 23.16 50.35 -18.94
CA ILE A 328 22.56 51.67 -18.70
C ILE A 328 23.63 52.69 -18.32
N VAL A 329 24.55 52.35 -17.41
CA VAL A 329 25.66 53.23 -17.01
C VAL A 329 26.57 53.54 -18.21
N ALA A 330 26.90 52.56 -19.04
CA ALA A 330 27.68 52.77 -20.26
C ALA A 330 26.95 53.69 -21.26
N LEU A 331 25.63 53.57 -21.41
CA LEU A 331 24.83 54.47 -22.24
C LEU A 331 24.74 55.89 -21.67
N MET A 332 24.66 56.04 -20.35
CA MET A 332 24.67 57.34 -19.68
C MET A 332 26.01 58.04 -19.81
N TRP A 333 27.12 57.32 -19.58
CA TRP A 333 28.47 57.85 -19.77
C TRP A 333 28.75 58.26 -21.22
N ARG A 334 28.25 57.50 -22.20
CA ARG A 334 28.37 57.88 -23.61
C ARG A 334 27.62 59.18 -23.94
N ARG A 335 26.50 59.45 -23.26
CA ARG A 335 25.73 60.69 -23.42
C ARG A 335 26.34 61.93 -22.74
N GLU A 336 27.25 61.76 -21.78
CA GLU A 336 27.96 62.89 -21.14
C GLU A 336 29.26 63.27 -21.86
N ILE A 337 29.75 62.42 -22.77
CA ILE A 337 31.00 62.64 -23.54
C ILE A 337 30.72 63.26 -24.93
N ASP A 338 29.47 63.22 -25.40
CA ASP A 338 28.97 63.91 -26.61
C ASP A 338 28.36 65.28 -26.25
#